data_AF-A0A7S2TPR6-F1
#
_entry.id   AF-A0A7S2TPR6-F1
#
_cell.length_a   1.000
_cell.length_b   1.000
_cell.length_c   1.000
_cell.angle_alpha   90.00
_cell.angle_beta   90.00
_cell.angle_gamma   90.00
#
_symmetry.space_group_name_H-M   'P 1'
#
loop_
_entity.id
_entity.type
_entity.pdbx_description
1 polymer ?
#
loop_
_entity_poly.entity_id
_entity_poly.type
_entity_poly.pdbx_seq_one_letter_code
_entity_poly.pdbx_strand_id
1 'polypeptide(L)'
;MLEDQSVVAALLIVGATTYFIFRRYYRGRGHSDDSDDTTWPFPKLKDHGIFPYSQAEQSALDERKSDFCRIAWTMTDLLVATPEAPIPEVWKYPGFEKKKESAHKEEAEQMFQNLDKWVRDEIKQVDGDTSEGLAARMVELLSVSPAITFAIENKIPLQILQAKYMVTVSRSAQVRILWYAFITDKVKSGAKSGPFVLKLLSHDLNRAEADSSLIYTARRTRETQMCAITAKATDAIRSAILKDEWEALVEL
;
A
#
# COMPACT_ATOMS: atom_id res chain seq x y z
N MET A 1 -26.06 -10.41 -34.07
CA MET A 1 -25.71 -9.14 -33.38
C MET A 1 -26.59 -8.93 -32.15
N LEU A 2 -26.62 -9.89 -31.21
CA LEU A 2 -27.33 -9.79 -29.93
C LEU A 2 -26.64 -10.72 -28.91
N GLU A 3 -25.35 -10.51 -28.68
CA GLU A 3 -24.60 -11.22 -27.63
C GLU A 3 -23.54 -10.25 -27.11
N ASP A 4 -23.88 -9.37 -26.15
CA ASP A 4 -22.90 -8.87 -25.16
C ASP A 4 -23.47 -7.98 -24.02
N GLN A 5 -24.70 -8.22 -23.53
CA GLN A 5 -25.23 -7.45 -22.39
C GLN A 5 -25.37 -8.24 -21.09
N SER A 6 -25.25 -9.57 -21.13
CA SER A 6 -25.36 -10.42 -19.93
C SER A 6 -24.09 -10.46 -19.09
N VAL A 7 -22.90 -10.30 -19.69
CA VAL A 7 -21.61 -10.35 -18.98
C VAL A 7 -21.35 -9.09 -18.17
N VAL A 8 -21.74 -7.92 -18.69
CA VAL A 8 -21.61 -6.63 -17.98
C VAL A 8 -22.53 -6.56 -16.75
N ALA A 9 -23.73 -7.14 -16.83
CA ALA A 9 -24.66 -7.20 -15.70
C ALA A 9 -24.16 -8.12 -14.57
N ALA A 10 -23.47 -9.22 -14.90
CA ALA A 10 -22.93 -10.14 -13.91
C ALA A 10 -21.75 -9.54 -13.10
N LEU A 11 -20.90 -8.72 -13.73
CA LEU A 11 -19.78 -8.04 -13.06
C LEU A 11 -20.24 -6.96 -12.07
N LEU A 12 -21.34 -6.25 -12.36
CA LEU A 12 -21.90 -5.24 -11.44
C LEU A 12 -22.52 -5.87 -10.18
N ILE A 13 -23.08 -7.07 -10.27
CA ILE A 13 -23.71 -7.77 -9.13
C ILE A 13 -22.65 -8.32 -8.16
N VAL A 14 -21.52 -8.82 -8.67
CA VAL A 14 -20.41 -9.33 -7.82
C VAL A 14 -19.70 -8.18 -7.08
N GLY A 15 -19.49 -7.03 -7.74
CA GLY A 15 -18.93 -5.84 -7.11
C GLY A 15 -19.81 -5.27 -5.99
N ALA A 16 -21.12 -5.18 -6.21
CA ALA A 16 -22.06 -4.67 -5.20
C ALA A 16 -22.22 -5.61 -3.99
N THR A 17 -22.18 -6.93 -4.21
CA THR A 17 -22.35 -7.92 -3.13
C THR A 17 -21.12 -7.96 -2.21
N THR A 18 -19.92 -7.80 -2.76
CA THR A 18 -18.68 -7.71 -1.96
C THR A 18 -18.67 -6.44 -1.10
N TYR A 19 -19.13 -5.30 -1.64
CA TYR A 19 -19.27 -4.05 -0.91
C TYR A 19 -20.29 -4.13 0.25
N PHE A 20 -21.39 -4.87 0.08
CA PHE A 20 -22.42 -5.03 1.11
C PHE A 20 -22.06 -6.01 2.23
N ILE A 21 -21.31 -7.08 1.94
CA ILE A 21 -20.87 -8.03 2.97
C ILE A 21 -19.85 -7.38 3.91
N PHE A 22 -18.96 -6.52 3.39
CA PHE A 22 -18.04 -5.75 4.23
C PHE A 22 -18.76 -4.73 5.12
N ARG A 23 -19.89 -4.14 4.69
CA ARG A 23 -20.57 -3.10 5.47
C ARG A 23 -21.38 -3.64 6.66
N ARG A 24 -21.85 -4.90 6.62
CA ARG A 24 -22.74 -5.47 7.64
C ARG A 24 -22.01 -6.13 8.81
N TYR A 25 -20.75 -6.53 8.63
CA TYR A 25 -19.99 -7.26 9.67
C TYR A 25 -19.30 -6.38 10.72
N TYR A 26 -19.16 -5.06 10.49
CA TYR A 26 -18.34 -4.18 11.34
C TYR A 26 -19.12 -3.16 12.19
N ARG A 27 -20.44 -3.34 12.35
CA ARG A 27 -21.28 -2.49 13.21
C ARG A 27 -21.28 -3.00 14.66
N GLY A 28 -20.11 -3.01 15.32
CA GLY A 28 -19.93 -3.59 16.65
C GLY A 28 -19.18 -2.68 17.64
N ARG A 29 -19.94 -2.12 18.59
CA ARG A 29 -19.53 -1.50 19.87
C ARG A 29 -18.52 -0.34 19.80
N GLY A 30 -19.06 0.87 19.67
CA GLY A 30 -18.39 2.08 20.13
C GLY A 30 -18.35 2.10 21.66
N HIS A 31 -17.16 2.03 22.24
CA HIS A 31 -16.93 2.36 23.64
C HIS A 31 -16.72 3.88 23.67
N SER A 32 -17.71 4.60 24.18
CA SER A 32 -17.71 6.05 24.34
C SER A 32 -16.85 6.41 25.54
N ASP A 33 -15.63 6.85 25.27
CA ASP A 33 -14.86 7.67 26.21
C ASP A 33 -14.42 8.91 25.42
N ASP A 34 -15.42 9.75 25.11
CA ASP A 34 -15.31 11.00 24.35
C ASP A 34 -14.74 12.12 25.26
N SER A 35 -13.50 11.96 25.71
CA SER A 35 -12.70 13.15 25.98
C SER A 35 -12.17 13.65 24.64
N ASP A 36 -12.78 14.72 24.12
CA ASP A 36 -12.37 15.48 22.93
C ASP A 36 -10.97 16.10 23.12
N ASP A 37 -9.95 15.29 23.40
CA ASP A 37 -8.57 15.72 23.32
C ASP A 37 -8.19 15.76 21.85
N THR A 38 -8.48 16.90 21.23
CA THR A 38 -8.14 17.22 19.85
C THR A 38 -6.64 17.45 19.66
N THR A 39 -5.85 17.47 20.74
CA THR A 39 -4.41 17.74 20.70
C THR A 39 -3.68 16.66 19.91
N TRP A 40 -2.86 17.07 18.96
CA TRP A 40 -2.02 16.15 18.18
C TRP A 40 -1.00 15.47 19.10
N PRO A 41 -1.01 14.13 19.25
CA PRO A 41 -0.26 13.48 20.33
C PRO A 41 1.18 13.13 19.95
N PHE A 42 1.57 13.34 18.68
CA PHE A 42 2.91 13.01 18.21
C PHE A 42 3.82 14.26 18.29
N PRO A 43 4.93 14.21 19.05
CA PRO A 43 5.72 15.40 19.34
C PRO A 43 6.50 15.94 18.13
N LYS A 44 6.88 15.08 17.18
CA LYS A 44 7.68 15.45 16.00
C LYS A 44 6.94 15.28 14.67
N LEU A 45 6.06 14.28 14.58
CA LEU A 45 5.27 14.04 13.37
C LEU A 45 4.33 15.22 13.13
N LYS A 46 4.32 15.78 11.91
CA LYS A 46 3.28 16.71 11.46
C LYS A 46 2.12 15.93 10.81
N ASP A 47 1.00 16.60 10.57
CA ASP A 47 -0.12 16.03 9.84
C ASP A 47 0.22 15.73 8.37
N HIS A 48 1.15 16.47 7.77
CA HIS A 48 1.69 16.19 6.45
C HIS A 48 3.15 16.65 6.31
N GLY A 49 3.86 16.09 5.33
CA GLY A 49 5.21 16.54 5.00
C GLY A 49 5.94 15.63 4.02
N ILE A 50 7.25 15.87 3.90
CA ILE A 50 8.18 15.05 3.13
C ILE A 50 9.15 14.42 4.11
N PHE A 51 9.37 13.12 3.94
CA PHE A 51 10.31 12.33 4.72
C PHE A 51 11.49 11.93 3.83
N PRO A 52 12.70 12.43 4.09
CA PRO A 52 13.88 11.95 3.37
C PRO A 52 14.11 10.49 3.75
N TYR A 53 14.07 9.59 2.78
CA TYR A 53 14.42 8.19 2.97
C TYR A 53 15.59 7.89 2.05
N SER A 54 16.67 7.34 2.58
CA SER A 54 17.84 6.97 1.79
C SER A 54 17.73 5.52 1.34
N GLN A 55 18.05 5.24 0.09
CA GLN A 55 18.13 3.86 -0.38
C GLN A 55 19.18 3.09 0.43
N ALA A 56 18.84 1.87 0.82
CA ALA A 56 19.74 0.98 1.53
C ALA A 56 20.88 0.55 0.60
N GLU A 57 22.03 0.22 1.20
CA GLU A 57 23.13 -0.38 0.44
C GLU A 57 22.69 -1.68 -0.25
N GLN A 58 23.33 -2.02 -1.37
CA GLN A 58 23.04 -3.25 -2.13
C GLN A 58 23.09 -4.51 -1.25
N SER A 59 23.93 -4.50 -0.21
CA SER A 59 24.07 -5.56 0.80
C SER A 59 22.77 -5.83 1.58
N ALA A 60 21.89 -4.85 1.73
CA ALA A 60 20.61 -4.96 2.43
C ALA A 60 19.48 -5.52 1.54
N LEU A 61 19.68 -5.63 0.22
CA LEU A 61 18.64 -6.02 -0.72
C LEU A 61 18.12 -7.44 -0.43
N ASP A 62 18.97 -8.38 -0.04
CA ASP A 62 18.57 -9.75 0.30
C ASP A 62 17.58 -9.78 1.49
N GLU A 63 17.80 -8.95 2.51
CA GLU A 63 16.89 -8.81 3.64
C GLU A 63 15.55 -8.19 3.19
N ARG A 64 15.60 -7.17 2.32
CA ARG A 64 14.37 -6.53 1.79
C ARG A 64 13.55 -7.47 0.93
N LYS A 65 14.20 -8.33 0.12
CA LYS A 65 13.52 -9.40 -0.62
C LYS A 65 12.81 -10.36 0.34
N SER A 66 13.43 -10.73 1.45
CA SER A 66 12.82 -11.59 2.47
C SER A 66 11.58 -10.93 3.10
N ASP A 67 11.67 -9.66 3.47
CA ASP A 67 10.54 -8.89 4.02
C ASP A 67 9.38 -8.76 3.02
N PHE A 68 9.69 -8.38 1.78
CA PHE A 68 8.70 -8.31 0.70
C PHE A 68 8.00 -9.66 0.50
N CYS A 69 8.76 -10.76 0.50
CA CYS A 69 8.21 -12.10 0.39
C CYS A 69 7.20 -12.39 1.51
N ARG A 70 7.53 -12.06 2.77
CA ARG A 70 6.61 -12.21 3.91
C ARG A 70 5.34 -11.37 3.75
N ILE A 71 5.45 -10.13 3.26
CA ILE A 71 4.31 -9.25 3.01
C ILE A 71 3.40 -9.84 1.92
N ALA A 72 3.98 -10.25 0.79
CA ALA A 72 3.25 -10.84 -0.32
C ALA A 72 2.50 -12.13 0.10
N TRP A 73 3.09 -12.93 0.98
CA TRP A 73 2.48 -14.18 1.48
C TRP A 73 1.24 -14.00 2.34
N THR A 74 1.05 -12.81 2.92
CA THR A 74 -0.18 -12.53 3.66
C THR A 74 -1.41 -12.55 2.75
N MET A 75 -1.22 -12.40 1.42
CA MET A 75 -2.26 -12.33 0.38
C MET A 75 -3.37 -11.31 0.66
N THR A 76 -3.12 -10.37 1.58
CA THR A 76 -4.11 -9.35 1.95
C THR A 76 -3.47 -7.99 2.12
N ASP A 77 -2.16 -7.94 2.36
CA ASP A 77 -1.46 -6.69 2.66
C ASP A 77 -0.83 -6.03 1.43
N LEU A 78 -0.67 -6.74 0.32
CA LEU A 78 -0.16 -6.18 -0.94
C LEU A 78 -1.28 -6.01 -1.96
N LEU A 79 -1.57 -4.75 -2.26
CA LEU A 79 -2.52 -4.32 -3.27
C LEU A 79 -1.80 -3.86 -4.53
N VAL A 80 -2.46 -3.96 -5.67
CA VAL A 80 -2.02 -3.41 -6.95
C VAL A 80 -3.16 -2.65 -7.60
N ALA A 81 -2.84 -1.59 -8.34
CA ALA A 81 -3.78 -0.90 -9.19
C ALA A 81 -3.06 -0.41 -10.46
N THR A 82 -3.68 -0.63 -11.62
CA THR A 82 -3.10 -0.35 -12.94
C THR A 82 -4.13 0.35 -13.82
N PRO A 83 -3.79 0.86 -15.01
CA PRO A 83 -4.78 1.53 -15.84
C PRO A 83 -5.92 0.62 -16.33
N GLU A 84 -5.62 -0.67 -16.53
CA GLU A 84 -6.60 -1.69 -16.90
C GLU A 84 -7.44 -2.15 -15.70
N ALA A 85 -6.85 -2.15 -14.50
CA ALA A 85 -7.50 -2.47 -13.24
C ALA A 85 -7.31 -1.34 -12.21
N PRO A 86 -8.00 -0.20 -12.36
CA PRO A 86 -7.72 1.00 -11.56
C PRO A 86 -8.33 0.95 -10.15
N ILE A 87 -9.08 -0.11 -9.85
CA ILE A 87 -9.60 -0.39 -8.52
C ILE A 87 -8.57 -1.26 -7.80
N PRO A 88 -8.06 -0.85 -6.62
CA PRO A 88 -7.07 -1.64 -5.91
C PRO A 88 -7.55 -3.07 -5.64
N GLU A 89 -6.76 -4.04 -6.05
CA GLU A 89 -6.99 -5.45 -5.79
C GLU A 89 -5.77 -6.11 -5.17
N VAL A 90 -5.97 -7.25 -4.53
CA VAL A 90 -4.85 -8.04 -3.99
C VAL A 90 -3.98 -8.52 -5.14
N TRP A 91 -2.66 -8.33 -5.03
CA TRP A 91 -1.72 -8.90 -5.99
C TRP A 91 -1.78 -10.43 -5.96
N LYS A 92 -2.16 -11.03 -7.09
CA LYS A 92 -2.25 -12.48 -7.25
C LYS A 92 -1.12 -12.94 -8.14
N TYR A 93 -0.31 -13.88 -7.66
CA TYR A 93 0.72 -14.51 -8.48
C TYR A 93 0.46 -16.02 -8.64
N PRO A 94 0.51 -16.57 -9.87
CA PRO A 94 0.29 -18.01 -10.10
C PRO A 94 1.38 -18.87 -9.45
N GLY A 95 1.00 -19.99 -8.85
CA GLY A 95 1.96 -20.98 -8.35
C GLY A 95 2.52 -20.70 -6.95
N PHE A 96 1.98 -19.71 -6.23
CA PHE A 96 2.32 -19.50 -4.83
C PHE A 96 1.23 -20.07 -3.90
N GLU A 97 1.47 -21.27 -3.36
CA GLU A 97 0.68 -21.80 -2.25
C GLU A 97 1.26 -21.33 -0.92
N LYS A 98 0.41 -20.91 0.02
CA LYS A 98 0.81 -20.43 1.34
C LYS A 98 1.60 -21.52 2.09
N LYS A 99 2.94 -21.48 2.05
CA LYS A 99 3.82 -22.37 2.84
C LYS A 99 4.09 -21.78 4.22
N LYS A 100 4.40 -22.63 5.19
CA LYS A 100 4.59 -22.25 6.60
C LYS A 100 5.91 -21.50 6.82
N GLU A 101 5.78 -20.29 7.35
CA GLU A 101 6.62 -19.57 8.32
C GLU A 101 8.10 -19.22 8.03
N SER A 102 8.74 -19.69 6.96
CA SER A 102 10.06 -19.17 6.59
C SER A 102 10.22 -18.94 5.10
N ALA A 103 10.44 -17.67 4.70
CA ALA A 103 10.89 -17.30 3.36
C ALA A 103 12.34 -17.74 3.19
N HIS A 104 12.51 -18.92 2.59
CA HIS A 104 13.84 -19.34 2.15
C HIS A 104 14.37 -18.33 1.12
N LYS A 105 15.70 -18.19 1.03
CA LYS A 105 16.34 -17.19 0.15
C LYS A 105 15.88 -17.36 -1.31
N GLU A 106 15.72 -18.59 -1.74
CA GLU A 106 15.24 -18.96 -3.08
C GLU A 106 13.79 -18.50 -3.33
N GLU A 107 12.93 -18.59 -2.31
CA GLU A 107 11.53 -18.15 -2.42
C GLU A 107 11.43 -16.63 -2.47
N ALA A 108 12.24 -15.93 -1.68
CA ALA A 108 12.36 -14.48 -1.72
C ALA A 108 12.88 -13.99 -3.08
N GLU A 109 13.88 -14.67 -3.64
CA GLU A 109 14.40 -14.37 -4.98
C GLU A 109 13.36 -14.64 -6.07
N GLN A 110 12.65 -15.76 -6.01
CA GLN A 110 11.57 -16.05 -6.96
C GLN A 110 10.46 -15.01 -6.89
N MET A 111 10.04 -14.60 -5.68
CA MET A 111 9.03 -13.56 -5.51
C MET A 111 9.49 -12.21 -6.06
N PHE A 112 10.76 -11.87 -5.87
CA PHE A 112 11.38 -10.69 -6.47
C PHE A 112 11.33 -10.72 -8.00
N GLN A 113 11.73 -11.85 -8.62
CA GLN A 113 11.67 -12.02 -10.08
C GLN A 113 10.23 -11.96 -10.61
N ASN A 114 9.27 -12.48 -9.85
CA ASN A 114 7.85 -12.41 -10.21
C ASN A 114 7.33 -10.97 -10.21
N LEU A 115 7.74 -10.17 -9.21
CA LEU A 115 7.42 -8.74 -9.14
C LEU A 115 8.06 -7.99 -10.32
N ASP A 116 9.35 -8.22 -10.60
CA ASP A 116 10.07 -7.58 -11.72
C ASP A 116 9.39 -7.90 -13.06
N LYS A 117 9.05 -9.17 -13.29
CA LYS A 117 8.33 -9.57 -14.49
C LYS A 117 6.95 -8.91 -14.57
N TRP A 118 6.16 -8.98 -13.50
CA TRP A 118 4.82 -8.41 -13.46
C TRP A 118 4.83 -6.91 -13.76
N VAL A 119 5.69 -6.13 -13.09
CA VAL A 119 5.71 -4.68 -13.30
C VAL A 119 6.17 -4.30 -14.71
N ARG A 120 7.11 -5.06 -15.31
CA ARG A 120 7.51 -4.88 -16.71
C ARG A 120 6.35 -5.14 -17.67
N ASP A 121 5.58 -6.20 -17.43
CA ASP A 121 4.43 -6.55 -18.25
C ASP A 121 3.33 -5.47 -18.15
N GLU A 122 3.06 -4.93 -16.96
CA GLU A 122 2.09 -3.82 -16.77
C GLU A 122 2.57 -2.50 -17.40
N ILE A 123 3.85 -2.15 -17.28
CA ILE A 123 4.43 -0.96 -17.93
C ILE A 123 4.37 -1.09 -19.46
N LYS A 124 4.63 -2.28 -19.99
CA LYS A 124 4.57 -2.53 -21.43
C LYS A 124 3.14 -2.39 -21.99
N GLN A 125 2.12 -2.73 -21.20
CA GLN A 125 0.72 -2.56 -21.61
C GLN A 125 0.33 -1.08 -21.84
N VAL A 126 1.08 -0.13 -21.28
CA VAL A 126 0.87 1.32 -21.44
C VAL A 126 1.94 1.97 -22.31
N ASP A 127 2.62 1.18 -23.15
CA ASP A 127 3.69 1.60 -24.07
C ASP A 127 4.85 2.34 -23.37
N GLY A 128 5.13 2.00 -22.10
CA GLY A 128 6.23 2.57 -21.33
C GLY A 128 7.51 1.74 -21.37
N ASP A 129 8.63 2.39 -21.02
CA ASP A 129 9.91 1.73 -20.80
C ASP A 129 10.17 1.47 -19.31
N THR A 130 10.76 0.32 -19.01
CA THR A 130 11.17 -0.01 -17.64
C THR A 130 12.60 0.45 -17.39
N SER A 131 12.78 1.33 -16.41
CA SER A 131 14.09 1.76 -15.94
C SER A 131 14.87 0.62 -15.26
N GLU A 132 16.19 0.65 -15.39
CA GLU A 132 17.08 -0.31 -14.72
C GLU A 132 16.91 -0.25 -13.20
N GLY A 133 16.92 -1.40 -12.53
CA GLY A 133 16.81 -1.50 -11.08
C GLY A 133 15.44 -1.19 -10.47
N LEU A 134 14.38 -1.01 -11.29
CA LEU A 134 13.03 -0.67 -10.79
C LEU A 134 12.55 -1.63 -9.69
N ALA A 135 12.61 -2.94 -9.93
CA ALA A 135 12.15 -3.92 -8.95
C ALA A 135 12.92 -3.86 -7.62
N ALA A 136 14.22 -3.53 -7.66
CA ALA A 136 15.01 -3.36 -6.43
C ALA A 136 14.52 -2.14 -5.63
N ARG A 137 14.29 -1.00 -6.29
CA ARG A 137 13.70 0.19 -5.66
C ARG A 137 12.30 -0.07 -5.11
N MET A 138 11.50 -0.86 -5.83
CA MET A 138 10.17 -1.25 -5.35
C MET A 138 10.25 -2.12 -4.11
N VAL A 139 11.05 -3.20 -4.12
CA VAL A 139 11.19 -4.11 -2.97
C VAL A 139 11.74 -3.41 -1.74
N GLU A 140 12.62 -2.42 -1.93
CA GLU A 140 13.07 -1.60 -0.83
C GLU A 140 11.90 -0.91 -0.11
N LEU A 141 10.95 -0.32 -0.85
CA LEU A 141 9.78 0.34 -0.28
C LEU A 141 8.64 -0.63 0.09
N LEU A 142 8.61 -1.83 -0.49
CA LEU A 142 7.72 -2.95 -0.12
C LEU A 142 8.32 -3.83 0.97
N SER A 143 9.14 -3.25 1.85
CA SER A 143 9.68 -3.91 3.04
C SER A 143 9.23 -3.18 4.30
N VAL A 144 9.48 -3.76 5.48
CA VAL A 144 9.06 -3.15 6.74
C VAL A 144 9.95 -1.96 7.14
N SER A 145 11.20 -1.92 6.69
CA SER A 145 12.15 -0.97 7.23
C SER A 145 11.86 0.52 6.93
N PRO A 146 11.34 0.95 5.77
CA PRO A 146 10.98 2.36 5.56
C PRO A 146 10.01 2.88 6.63
N ALA A 147 9.02 2.04 6.99
CA ALA A 147 8.05 2.37 8.02
C ALA A 147 8.66 2.42 9.43
N ILE A 148 9.58 1.50 9.74
CA ILE A 148 10.33 1.53 11.01
C ILE A 148 11.20 2.78 11.09
N THR A 149 11.97 3.08 10.05
CA THR A 149 12.84 4.27 10.00
C THR A 149 12.01 5.54 10.18
N PHE A 150 10.89 5.66 9.46
CA PHE A 150 9.94 6.76 9.63
C PHE A 150 9.44 6.90 11.07
N ALA A 151 9.03 5.78 11.69
CA ALA A 151 8.50 5.78 13.05
C ALA A 151 9.56 6.18 14.09
N ILE A 152 10.78 5.65 13.99
CA ILE A 152 11.91 6.02 14.87
C ILE A 152 12.22 7.51 14.76
N GLU A 153 12.32 8.03 13.54
CA GLU A 153 12.66 9.41 13.30
C GLU A 153 11.59 10.38 13.78
N ASN A 154 10.32 10.03 13.65
CA ASN A 154 9.18 10.85 14.06
C ASN A 154 8.71 10.58 15.50
N LYS A 155 9.42 9.73 16.26
CA LYS A 155 9.08 9.35 17.64
C LYS A 155 7.68 8.74 17.78
N ILE A 156 7.28 7.97 16.78
CA ILE A 156 6.05 7.17 16.80
C ILE A 156 6.41 5.82 17.45
N PRO A 157 5.61 5.30 18.40
CA PRO A 157 5.77 3.95 18.88
C PRO A 157 5.82 2.92 17.73
N LEU A 158 6.72 1.94 17.81
CA LEU A 158 6.92 0.93 16.75
C LEU A 158 5.78 -0.11 16.63
N GLN A 159 4.60 0.22 17.15
CA GLN A 159 3.39 -0.58 16.99
C GLN A 159 2.62 -0.09 15.76
N ILE A 160 3.04 -0.58 14.60
CA ILE A 160 2.37 -0.33 13.31
C ILE A 160 1.27 -1.37 13.13
N LEU A 161 0.03 -0.93 12.93
CA LEU A 161 -1.15 -1.79 12.98
C LEU A 161 -1.85 -1.87 11.60
N GLN A 162 -2.14 -3.09 11.14
CA GLN A 162 -2.78 -3.37 9.84
C GLN A 162 -2.12 -2.63 8.65
N ALA A 163 -0.81 -2.79 8.49
CA ALA A 163 -0.10 -2.21 7.35
C ALA A 163 -0.64 -2.77 6.03
N LYS A 164 -0.85 -1.88 5.05
CA LYS A 164 -1.20 -2.20 3.67
C LYS A 164 -0.22 -1.50 2.75
N TYR A 165 0.33 -2.24 1.81
CA TYR A 165 1.21 -1.79 0.74
C TYR A 165 0.40 -1.79 -0.56
N MET A 166 0.61 -0.81 -1.42
CA MET A 166 -0.04 -0.73 -2.71
C MET A 166 0.97 -0.30 -3.76
N VAL A 167 1.09 -1.10 -4.82
CA VAL A 167 1.84 -0.71 -6.01
C VAL A 167 0.86 -0.12 -7.02
N THR A 168 1.23 1.00 -7.60
CA THR A 168 0.45 1.65 -8.66
C THR A 168 1.29 1.76 -9.91
N VAL A 169 0.68 1.49 -11.06
CA VAL A 169 1.23 1.79 -12.39
C VAL A 169 0.28 2.78 -13.04
N SER A 170 0.78 3.94 -13.48
CA SER A 170 -0.06 4.93 -14.16
C SER A 170 -0.05 4.76 -15.68
N ARG A 171 -0.94 5.48 -16.37
CA ARG A 171 -0.98 5.51 -17.84
C ARG A 171 0.28 6.09 -18.47
N SER A 172 1.02 6.94 -17.74
CA SER A 172 2.33 7.42 -18.20
C SER A 172 3.49 6.56 -17.69
N ALA A 173 3.23 5.29 -17.35
CA ALA A 173 4.19 4.33 -16.83
C ALA A 173 4.92 4.76 -15.54
N GLN A 174 4.31 5.65 -14.73
CA GLN A 174 4.86 5.97 -13.41
C GLN A 174 4.58 4.79 -12.47
N VAL A 175 5.59 4.41 -11.70
CA VAL A 175 5.44 3.37 -10.68
C VAL A 175 5.60 3.98 -9.31
N ARG A 176 4.57 3.92 -8.49
CA ARG A 176 4.60 4.47 -7.13
C ARG A 176 4.11 3.45 -6.11
N ILE A 177 4.65 3.55 -4.92
CA ILE A 177 4.25 2.74 -3.77
C ILE A 177 3.53 3.62 -2.76
N LEU A 178 2.34 3.18 -2.38
CA LEU A 178 1.63 3.71 -1.23
C LEU A 178 1.74 2.72 -0.08
N TRP A 179 1.85 3.25 1.12
CA TRP A 179 1.81 2.48 2.34
C TRP A 179 0.84 3.13 3.31
N TYR A 180 -0.07 2.34 3.86
CA TYR A 180 -1.03 2.76 4.88
C TYR A 180 -0.86 1.93 6.13
N ALA A 181 -0.91 2.57 7.30
CA ALA A 181 -0.99 1.85 8.57
C ALA A 181 -1.77 2.68 9.59
N PHE A 182 -2.36 2.00 10.57
CA PHE A 182 -2.76 2.70 11.77
C PHE A 182 -1.55 2.91 12.68
N ILE A 183 -1.48 4.10 13.29
CA ILE A 183 -0.50 4.45 14.31
C ILE A 183 -1.21 4.90 15.60
N THR A 184 -0.50 4.82 16.72
CA THR A 184 -1.00 5.18 18.05
C THR A 184 0.12 5.84 18.85
N ASP A 185 -0.22 6.81 19.69
CA ASP A 185 0.68 7.40 20.68
C ASP A 185 0.87 6.49 21.90
N LYS A 186 -0.13 5.64 22.18
CA LYS A 186 -0.13 4.70 23.31
C LYS A 186 -0.13 3.27 22.82
N VAL A 187 0.89 2.52 23.22
CA VAL A 187 1.00 1.09 22.94
C VAL A 187 -0.04 0.34 23.79
N LYS A 188 -0.88 -0.46 23.15
CA LYS A 188 -1.87 -1.31 23.84
C LYS A 188 -1.75 -2.74 23.34
N SER A 189 -1.62 -3.67 24.28
CA SER A 189 -1.56 -5.10 23.97
C SER A 189 -2.84 -5.55 23.26
N GLY A 190 -2.69 -6.33 22.19
CA GLY A 190 -3.80 -6.83 21.38
C GLY A 190 -4.53 -5.77 20.53
N ALA A 191 -4.05 -4.52 20.49
CA ALA A 191 -4.62 -3.51 19.60
C ALA A 191 -4.48 -3.96 18.14
N LYS A 192 -5.59 -3.90 17.39
CA LYS A 192 -5.62 -4.18 15.94
C LYS A 192 -5.73 -2.91 15.12
N SER A 193 -6.17 -1.79 15.70
CA SER A 193 -6.29 -0.50 15.03
C SER A 193 -5.80 0.60 15.97
N GLY A 194 -5.56 1.78 15.40
CA GLY A 194 -5.15 2.99 16.11
C GLY A 194 -6.05 4.17 15.72
N PRO A 195 -6.05 5.25 16.54
CA PRO A 195 -6.89 6.43 16.28
C PRO A 195 -6.37 7.33 15.14
N PHE A 196 -5.23 6.99 14.54
CA PHE A 196 -4.64 7.72 13.43
C PHE A 196 -4.27 6.79 12.28
N VAL A 197 -4.42 7.26 11.05
CA VAL A 197 -3.84 6.64 9.84
C VAL A 197 -2.62 7.43 9.43
N LEU A 198 -1.55 6.71 9.16
CA LEU A 198 -0.39 7.20 8.43
C LEU A 198 -0.44 6.64 7.01
N LYS A 199 -0.22 7.53 6.04
CA LYS A 199 -0.03 7.21 4.63
C LYS A 199 1.32 7.73 4.19
N LEU A 200 2.10 6.88 3.51
CA LEU A 200 3.34 7.25 2.82
C LEU A 200 3.14 7.01 1.33
N LEU A 201 3.62 7.91 0.48
CA LEU A 201 3.58 7.83 -0.98
C LEU A 201 4.99 8.11 -1.50
N SER A 202 5.52 7.19 -2.31
CA SER A 202 6.80 7.40 -2.99
C SER A 202 6.66 8.37 -4.16
N HIS A 203 7.78 8.96 -4.58
CA HIS A 203 7.90 9.48 -5.93
C HIS A 203 7.86 8.35 -6.98
N ASP A 204 7.85 8.74 -8.25
CA ASP A 204 7.91 7.82 -9.38
C ASP A 204 9.25 7.05 -9.40
N LEU A 205 9.16 5.75 -9.13
CA LEU A 205 10.28 4.83 -9.04
C LEU A 205 10.78 4.38 -10.42
N ASN A 206 10.00 4.62 -11.47
CA ASN A 206 10.39 4.29 -12.84
C ASN A 206 11.20 5.40 -13.52
N ARG A 207 11.66 6.42 -12.77
CA ARG A 207 12.61 7.43 -13.24
C ARG A 207 14.05 6.99 -13.02
N ALA A 208 14.94 7.40 -13.92
CA ALA A 208 16.38 7.14 -13.83
C ALA A 208 17.00 7.72 -12.55
N GLU A 209 16.54 8.90 -12.13
CA GLU A 209 16.92 9.58 -10.89
C GLU A 209 15.70 9.67 -9.97
N ALA A 210 15.24 8.53 -9.47
CA ALA A 210 14.11 8.52 -8.53
C ALA A 210 14.51 9.23 -7.23
N ASP A 211 13.78 10.30 -6.87
CA ASP A 211 13.85 10.88 -5.54
C ASP A 211 13.45 9.80 -4.51
N SER A 212 14.32 9.59 -3.54
CA SER A 212 14.13 8.59 -2.50
C SER A 212 13.25 9.10 -1.35
N SER A 213 12.81 10.36 -1.38
CA SER A 213 11.90 10.91 -0.39
C SER A 213 10.48 10.32 -0.48
N LEU A 214 9.76 10.38 0.65
CA LEU A 214 8.38 9.90 0.78
C LEU A 214 7.49 11.07 1.20
N ILE A 215 6.41 11.29 0.45
CA ILE A 215 5.36 12.22 0.85
C ILE A 215 4.49 11.51 1.89
N TYR A 216 4.24 12.14 3.03
CA TYR A 216 3.43 11.54 4.09
C TYR A 216 2.26 12.40 4.50
N THR A 217 1.20 11.72 4.96
CA THR A 217 0.09 12.33 5.70
C THR A 217 -0.28 11.45 6.89
N ALA A 218 -0.50 12.08 8.03
CA ALA A 218 -1.01 11.47 9.24
C ALA A 218 -2.31 12.19 9.65
N ARG A 219 -3.39 11.43 9.85
CA ARG A 219 -4.69 12.00 10.21
C ARG A 219 -5.43 11.16 11.22
N ARG A 220 -6.30 11.80 12.00
CA ARG A 220 -7.24 11.09 12.88
C ARG A 220 -8.22 10.27 12.05
N THR A 221 -8.66 9.15 12.60
CA THR A 221 -9.65 8.27 11.97
C THR A 221 -10.53 7.62 13.02
N ARG A 222 -11.75 7.29 12.61
CA ARG A 222 -12.69 6.44 13.37
C ARG A 222 -12.81 5.04 12.77
N GLU A 223 -12.13 4.78 11.66
CA GLU A 223 -12.10 3.46 11.05
C GLU A 223 -11.27 2.49 11.87
N THR A 224 -11.70 1.23 11.91
CA THR A 224 -10.98 0.16 12.62
C THR A 224 -10.36 -0.86 11.67
N GLN A 225 -10.64 -0.75 10.37
CA GLN A 225 -10.17 -1.65 9.33
C GLN A 225 -9.46 -0.86 8.24
N MET A 226 -8.24 -1.27 7.89
CA MET A 226 -7.46 -0.54 6.88
C MET A 226 -8.08 -0.67 5.47
N CYS A 227 -8.80 -1.74 5.19
CA CYS A 227 -9.53 -1.89 3.91
C CYS A 227 -10.60 -0.81 3.71
N ALA A 228 -11.22 -0.32 4.78
CA ALA A 228 -12.20 0.77 4.69
C ALA A 228 -11.50 2.11 4.34
N ILE A 229 -10.28 2.32 4.83
CA ILE A 229 -9.46 3.49 4.50
C ILE A 229 -9.03 3.43 3.04
N THR A 230 -8.50 2.30 2.57
CA THR A 230 -8.06 2.17 1.17
C THR A 230 -9.24 2.24 0.20
N ALA A 231 -10.41 1.69 0.56
CA ALA A 231 -11.63 1.81 -0.25
C ALA A 231 -12.12 3.26 -0.39
N LYS A 232 -11.97 4.09 0.66
CA LYS A 232 -12.29 5.53 0.57
C LYS A 232 -11.32 6.31 -0.33
N ALA A 233 -10.10 5.81 -0.50
CA ALA A 233 -9.09 6.42 -1.37
C ALA A 233 -9.22 5.98 -2.84
N THR A 234 -10.09 5.00 -3.16
CA THR A 234 -10.18 4.39 -4.50
C THR A 234 -10.38 5.40 -5.63
N ASP A 235 -11.24 6.41 -5.47
CA ASP A 235 -11.49 7.38 -6.53
C ASP A 235 -10.27 8.28 -6.81
N ALA A 236 -9.52 8.65 -5.76
CA ALA A 236 -8.27 9.40 -5.92
C ALA A 236 -7.16 8.53 -6.50
N ILE A 237 -7.04 7.27 -6.08
CA ILE A 237 -6.10 6.29 -6.67
C ILE A 237 -6.38 6.11 -8.16
N ARG A 238 -7.66 5.92 -8.52
CA ARG A 238 -8.09 5.80 -9.92
C ARG A 238 -7.74 7.06 -10.71
N SER A 239 -7.98 8.25 -10.15
CA SER A 239 -7.68 9.51 -10.83
C SER A 239 -6.16 9.69 -11.02
N ALA A 240 -5.36 9.39 -9.99
CA ALA A 240 -3.91 9.40 -10.06
C ALA A 240 -3.36 8.44 -11.12
N ILE A 241 -3.92 7.23 -11.24
CA ILE A 241 -3.48 6.23 -12.22
C ILE A 241 -3.88 6.60 -13.65
N LEU A 242 -5.12 7.04 -13.84
CA LEU A 242 -5.69 7.27 -15.18
C LEU A 242 -5.37 8.65 -15.75
N LYS A 243 -5.00 9.61 -14.90
CA LYS A 243 -4.79 11.01 -15.30
C LYS A 243 -3.49 11.63 -14.75
N ASP A 244 -2.69 10.87 -14.00
CA ASP A 244 -1.49 11.36 -13.32
C ASP A 244 -1.76 12.52 -12.31
N GLU A 245 -3.00 12.61 -11.78
CA GLU A 245 -3.43 13.57 -10.76
C GLU A 245 -3.09 13.06 -9.34
N TRP A 246 -1.82 13.13 -8.95
CA TRP A 246 -1.33 12.56 -7.68
C TRP A 246 -1.65 13.42 -6.45
N GLU A 247 -1.96 14.70 -6.63
CA GLU A 247 -2.18 15.68 -5.57
C GLU A 247 -3.39 15.30 -4.71
N ALA A 248 -4.49 14.88 -5.34
CA ALA A 248 -5.69 14.44 -4.64
C ALA A 248 -5.42 13.22 -3.73
N LEU A 249 -4.48 12.37 -4.14
CA LEU A 249 -4.07 11.21 -3.34
C LEU A 249 -3.19 11.62 -2.16
N VAL A 250 -2.43 12.72 -2.27
CA VAL A 250 -1.65 13.28 -1.15
C VAL A 250 -2.58 13.88 -0.09
N GLU A 251 -3.62 14.61 -0.49
CA GLU A 251 -4.51 15.33 0.45
C GLU A 251 -5.44 14.43 1.30
N LEU A 252 -5.66 13.18 0.88
CA LEU A 252 -6.52 12.21 1.59
C LEU A 252 -5.86 11.60 2.83
#